data_AF-A0A2N2ZQS4-F1
#
_entry.id   AF-A0A2N2ZQS4-F1
#
_cell.length_a   1.000
_cell.length_b   1.000
_cell.length_c   1.000
_cell.angle_alpha   90.00
_cell.angle_beta   90.00
_cell.angle_gamma   90.00
#
_symmetry.space_group_name_H-M   'P 1'
#
loop_
_entity.id
_entity.type
_entity.pdbx_description
1 polymer ?
#
loop_
_entity_poly.entity_id
_entity_poly.type
_entity_poly.pdbx_seq_one_letter_code
_entity_poly.pdbx_strand_id
1 'polypeptide(L)'
;MNEIICPNCKKAFKVDEAGFADILKQVRDHQFEEELKNRLDLADKDKESAVKLAEANIKNDLQEQLNNKDKELSELKAQKEMELSKKLAEKETEILQVKSKLENAEVEKKLAVTEATQKVEKERDDLANIVKIKDTEKQLLEKSISEKYQAELKEKDAIIKHKDEEIALRKDMKLKLSTKMIGETLEQHCETEF
;
A
#
# COMPACT_ATOMS: atom_id res chain seq x y z
N MET A 1 -63.16 76.16 75.99
CA MET A 1 -61.75 76.30 76.45
C MET A 1 -61.41 75.10 77.29
N ASN A 2 -60.69 74.13 76.74
CA ASN A 2 -60.26 72.94 77.47
C ASN A 2 -58.80 73.15 77.92
N GLU A 3 -58.53 73.04 79.23
CA GLU A 3 -57.18 73.16 79.78
C GLU A 3 -56.47 71.81 79.68
N ILE A 4 -55.31 71.77 79.01
CA ILE A 4 -54.50 70.56 78.82
C ILE A 4 -53.25 70.69 79.70
N ILE A 5 -52.92 69.62 80.43
CA ILE A 5 -51.78 69.57 81.36
C ILE A 5 -50.63 68.83 80.68
N CYS A 6 -49.45 69.47 80.58
CA CYS A 6 -48.29 68.83 79.97
C CYS A 6 -47.80 67.67 80.85
N PRO A 7 -47.69 66.43 80.35
CA PRO A 7 -47.20 65.30 81.14
C PRO A 7 -45.71 65.41 81.52
N ASN A 8 -44.92 66.22 80.82
CA ASN A 8 -43.48 66.36 81.08
C ASN A 8 -43.14 67.44 82.13
N CYS A 9 -43.89 68.55 82.19
CA CYS A 9 -43.59 69.66 83.11
C CYS A 9 -44.76 70.10 84.01
N LYS A 10 -45.91 69.41 83.95
CA LYS A 10 -47.11 69.57 84.81
C LYS A 10 -47.70 70.99 84.91
N LYS A 11 -47.36 71.91 84.01
CA LYS A 11 -47.98 73.24 83.90
C LYS A 11 -49.22 73.17 83.00
N ALA A 12 -50.30 73.85 83.42
CA ALA A 12 -51.55 73.96 82.66
C ALA A 12 -51.46 75.14 81.69
N PHE A 13 -51.75 74.89 80.41
CA PHE A 13 -51.76 75.91 79.36
C PHE A 13 -53.13 75.94 78.67
N LYS A 14 -53.57 77.14 78.27
CA LYS A 14 -54.85 77.37 77.58
C LYS A 14 -54.60 77.32 76.08
N VAL A 15 -55.25 76.38 75.40
CA VAL A 15 -55.18 76.25 73.94
C VAL A 15 -56.47 76.81 73.34
N ASP A 16 -56.30 77.76 72.44
CA ASP A 16 -57.30 78.39 71.59
C ASP A 16 -57.68 77.46 70.42
N GLU A 17 -58.93 77.54 69.93
CA GLU A 17 -59.47 76.63 68.91
C GLU A 17 -58.63 76.61 67.62
N ALA A 18 -57.96 77.72 67.28
CA ALA A 18 -57.01 77.82 66.18
C ALA A 18 -55.74 76.99 66.43
N GLY A 19 -55.15 77.07 67.63
CA GLY A 19 -53.96 76.29 67.99
C GLY A 19 -54.23 74.78 68.09
N PHE A 20 -55.44 74.37 68.48
CA PHE A 20 -55.84 72.97 68.46
C PHE A 20 -56.02 72.44 67.03
N ALA A 21 -56.56 73.26 66.12
CA ALA A 21 -56.68 72.92 64.70
C ALA A 21 -55.30 72.76 64.03
N ASP A 22 -54.33 73.61 64.38
CA ASP A 22 -52.95 73.51 63.85
C ASP A 22 -52.21 72.26 64.37
N ILE A 23 -52.36 71.90 65.64
CA ILE A 23 -51.80 70.66 66.20
C ILE A 23 -52.44 69.43 65.54
N LEU A 24 -53.77 69.42 65.37
CA LEU A 24 -54.47 68.35 64.64
C LEU A 24 -54.00 68.23 63.20
N LYS A 25 -53.75 69.36 62.53
CA LYS A 25 -53.25 69.41 61.17
C LYS A 25 -51.83 68.85 61.10
N GLN A 26 -50.94 69.24 62.02
CA GLN A 26 -49.58 68.73 62.10
C GLN A 26 -49.51 67.21 62.35
N VAL A 27 -50.37 66.67 63.23
CA VAL A 27 -50.45 65.21 63.46
C VAL A 27 -50.98 64.50 62.22
N ARG A 28 -51.98 65.06 61.54
CA ARG A 28 -52.55 64.48 60.31
C ARG A 28 -51.56 64.54 59.15
N ASP A 29 -50.82 65.63 59.01
CA ASP A 29 -49.79 65.80 57.98
C ASP A 29 -48.63 64.81 58.21
N HIS A 30 -48.18 64.62 59.46
CA HIS A 30 -47.15 63.63 59.79
C HIS A 30 -47.60 62.18 59.55
N GLN A 31 -48.81 61.83 59.99
CA GLN A 31 -49.40 60.50 59.73
C GLN A 31 -49.59 60.26 58.23
N PHE A 32 -49.97 61.29 57.48
CA PHE A 32 -50.10 61.21 56.03
C PHE A 32 -48.73 61.02 55.36
N GLU A 33 -47.69 61.74 55.77
CA GLU A 33 -46.33 61.54 55.27
C GLU A 33 -45.79 60.13 55.57
N GLU A 34 -46.06 59.59 56.77
CA GLU A 34 -45.72 58.21 57.11
C GLU A 34 -46.46 57.20 56.23
N GLU A 35 -47.77 57.38 56.03
CA GLU A 35 -48.56 56.50 55.15
C GLU A 35 -48.08 56.59 53.69
N LEU A 36 -47.71 57.78 53.23
CA LEU A 36 -47.21 58.03 51.88
C LEU A 36 -45.84 57.39 51.66
N LYS A 37 -44.92 57.50 52.64
CA LYS A 37 -43.65 56.77 52.64
C LYS A 37 -43.85 55.26 52.63
N ASN A 38 -44.74 54.74 53.48
CA ASN A 38 -45.05 53.30 53.51
C ASN A 38 -45.60 52.80 52.18
N ARG A 39 -46.46 53.57 51.50
CA ARG A 39 -46.96 53.22 50.16
C ARG A 39 -45.88 53.31 49.08
N LEU A 40 -44.99 54.29 49.14
CA LEU A 40 -43.86 54.40 48.22
C LEU A 40 -42.90 53.21 48.40
N ASP A 41 -42.56 52.86 49.64
CA ASP A 41 -41.70 51.71 49.95
C ASP A 41 -42.33 50.38 49.50
N LEU A 42 -43.64 50.21 49.65
CA LEU A 42 -44.36 49.06 49.11
C LEU A 42 -44.32 49.04 47.59
N ALA A 43 -44.59 50.18 46.93
CA ALA A 43 -44.55 50.27 45.48
C ALA A 43 -43.14 50.00 44.91
N ASP A 44 -42.09 50.43 45.60
CA ASP A 44 -40.71 50.17 45.19
C ASP A 44 -40.32 48.70 45.39
N LYS A 45 -40.75 48.07 46.50
CA LYS A 45 -40.60 46.61 46.70
C LYS A 45 -41.35 45.80 45.64
N ASP A 46 -42.57 46.21 45.30
CA ASP A 46 -43.37 45.55 44.28
C ASP A 46 -42.71 45.67 42.91
N LYS A 47 -42.20 46.85 42.54
CA LYS A 47 -41.41 47.05 41.31
C LYS A 47 -40.16 46.17 41.29
N GLU A 48 -39.37 46.14 42.37
CA GLU A 48 -38.19 45.29 42.46
C GLU A 48 -38.55 43.81 42.30
N SER A 49 -39.65 43.37 42.90
CA SER A 49 -40.11 41.99 42.78
C SER A 49 -40.54 41.65 41.35
N ALA A 50 -41.24 42.58 40.68
CA ALA A 50 -41.66 42.42 39.28
C ALA A 50 -40.45 42.33 38.34
N VAL A 51 -39.42 43.15 38.56
CA VAL A 51 -38.16 43.08 37.80
C VAL A 51 -37.45 41.75 38.03
N LYS A 52 -37.31 41.30 39.29
CA LYS A 52 -36.69 40.00 39.62
C LYS A 52 -37.45 38.83 38.98
N LEU A 53 -38.78 38.88 38.95
CA LEU A 53 -39.61 37.87 38.28
C LEU A 53 -39.38 37.89 36.77
N ALA A 54 -39.33 39.07 36.15
CA ALA A 54 -39.03 39.20 34.73
C ALA A 54 -37.63 38.65 34.39
N GLU A 55 -36.61 38.96 35.19
CA GLU A 55 -35.26 38.42 35.03
C GLU A 55 -35.23 36.89 35.18
N ALA A 56 -35.97 36.34 36.15
CA ALA A 56 -36.06 34.90 36.36
C ALA A 56 -36.74 34.19 35.18
N ASN A 57 -37.83 34.76 34.65
CA ASN A 57 -38.50 34.22 33.47
C ASN A 57 -37.57 34.24 32.24
N ILE A 58 -36.87 35.35 32.00
CA ILE A 58 -35.90 35.46 30.90
C ILE A 58 -34.79 34.43 31.05
N LYS A 59 -34.25 34.23 32.27
CA LYS A 59 -33.23 33.21 32.53
C LYS A 59 -33.74 31.80 32.26
N ASN A 60 -34.98 31.49 32.63
CA ASN A 60 -35.59 30.19 32.36
C ASN A 60 -35.79 29.96 30.85
N ASP A 61 -36.30 30.96 30.13
CA ASP A 61 -36.48 30.87 28.67
C ASP A 61 -35.14 30.68 27.95
N LEU A 62 -34.09 31.42 28.37
CA LEU A 62 -32.74 31.25 27.83
C LEU A 62 -32.17 29.87 28.16
N GLN A 63 -32.38 29.37 29.38
CA GLN A 63 -31.94 28.03 29.76
C GLN A 63 -32.65 26.95 28.93
N GLU A 64 -33.94 27.11 28.64
CA GLU A 64 -34.68 26.20 27.78
C GLU A 64 -34.16 26.22 26.34
N GLN A 65 -33.90 27.41 25.79
CA GLN A 65 -33.31 27.55 24.46
C GLN A 65 -31.91 26.93 24.37
N LEU A 66 -31.07 27.13 25.39
CA LEU A 66 -29.75 26.51 25.47
C LEU A 66 -29.86 24.99 25.52
N ASN A 67 -30.74 24.45 26.37
CA ASN A 67 -30.96 23.01 26.45
C ASN A 67 -31.45 22.42 25.11
N ASN A 68 -32.32 23.14 24.38
CA ASN A 68 -32.78 22.71 23.06
C ASN A 68 -31.65 22.75 22.03
N LYS A 69 -30.82 23.80 22.04
CA LYS A 69 -29.65 23.89 21.16
C LYS A 69 -28.61 22.83 21.46
N ASP A 70 -28.38 22.51 22.73
CA ASP A 70 -27.46 21.45 23.13
C ASP A 70 -27.94 20.07 22.68
N LYS A 71 -29.26 19.82 22.74
CA LYS A 71 -29.87 18.61 22.16
C LYS A 71 -29.66 18.53 20.65
N GLU A 72 -30.00 19.59 19.91
CA GLU A 72 -29.79 19.65 18.45
C GLU A 72 -28.32 19.42 18.08
N LEU A 73 -27.39 20.03 18.83
CA LEU A 73 -25.95 19.85 18.62
C LEU A 73 -25.50 18.42 18.91
N SER A 74 -26.03 17.79 19.96
CA SER A 74 -25.72 16.39 20.29
C SER A 74 -26.23 15.43 19.20
N GLU A 75 -27.45 15.65 18.70
CA GLU A 75 -28.05 14.84 17.64
C GLU A 75 -27.30 15.01 16.32
N LEU A 76 -26.96 16.25 15.94
CA LEU A 76 -26.18 16.52 14.73
C LEU A 76 -24.77 15.92 14.81
N LYS A 77 -24.12 15.95 15.98
CA LYS A 77 -22.83 15.29 16.18
C LYS A 77 -22.95 13.78 16.02
N ALA A 78 -23.93 13.15 16.66
CA ALA A 78 -24.18 11.72 16.54
C ALA A 78 -24.49 11.29 15.10
N GLN A 79 -25.31 12.07 14.38
CA GLN A 79 -25.59 11.83 12.96
C GLN A 79 -24.33 11.92 12.10
N LYS A 80 -23.51 12.97 12.29
CA LYS A 80 -22.24 13.11 11.55
C LYS A 80 -21.26 11.98 11.86
N GLU A 81 -21.15 11.55 13.11
CA GLU A 81 -20.30 10.41 13.49
C GLU A 81 -20.79 9.09 12.86
N MET A 82 -22.11 8.87 12.81
CA MET A 82 -22.69 7.74 12.09
C MET A 82 -22.44 7.81 10.57
N GLU A 83 -22.54 8.98 9.96
CA GLU A 83 -22.26 9.15 8.52
C GLU A 83 -20.77 8.95 8.22
N LEU A 84 -19.89 9.49 9.06
CA LEU A 84 -18.44 9.32 8.92
C LEU A 84 -18.05 7.85 9.09
N SER A 85 -18.57 7.16 10.11
CA SER A 85 -18.31 5.73 10.30
C SER A 85 -18.83 4.89 9.14
N LYS A 86 -20.01 5.18 8.59
CA LYS A 86 -20.53 4.51 7.38
C LYS A 86 -19.62 4.72 6.18
N LYS A 87 -19.22 5.98 5.89
CA LYS A 87 -18.31 6.30 4.79
C LYS A 87 -16.94 5.65 4.96
N LEU A 88 -16.43 5.57 6.20
CA LEU A 88 -15.18 4.86 6.49
C LEU A 88 -15.31 3.37 6.25
N ALA A 89 -16.39 2.74 6.71
CA ALA A 89 -16.65 1.32 6.46
C ALA A 89 -16.79 1.02 4.95
N GLU A 90 -17.52 1.86 4.20
CA GLU A 90 -17.61 1.76 2.74
C GLU A 90 -16.23 1.85 2.10
N LYS A 91 -15.42 2.85 2.47
CA LYS A 91 -14.05 3.02 1.96
C LYS A 91 -13.15 1.85 2.30
N GLU A 92 -13.24 1.30 3.51
CA GLU A 92 -12.49 0.10 3.89
C GLU A 92 -12.88 -1.11 3.04
N THR A 93 -14.17 -1.31 2.77
CA THR A 93 -14.62 -2.38 1.88
C THR A 93 -14.15 -2.18 0.43
N GLU A 94 -14.18 -0.95 -0.09
CA GLU A 94 -13.62 -0.62 -1.41
C GLU A 94 -12.12 -0.89 -1.46
N ILE A 95 -11.37 -0.50 -0.42
CA ILE A 95 -9.92 -0.76 -0.34
C ILE A 95 -9.64 -2.26 -0.33
N LEU A 96 -10.39 -3.06 0.42
CA LEU A 96 -10.24 -4.51 0.45
C LEU A 96 -10.56 -5.15 -0.92
N GLN A 97 -11.61 -4.67 -1.60
CA GLN A 97 -11.96 -5.14 -2.94
C GLN A 97 -10.90 -4.77 -3.98
N VAL A 98 -10.34 -3.56 -3.91
CA VAL A 98 -9.29 -3.14 -4.85
C VAL A 98 -8.00 -3.92 -4.58
N LYS A 99 -7.62 -4.12 -3.31
CA LYS A 99 -6.44 -4.92 -2.94
C LYS A 99 -6.55 -6.36 -3.44
N SER A 100 -7.69 -7.02 -3.23
CA SER A 100 -7.87 -8.40 -3.72
C SER A 100 -7.82 -8.50 -5.24
N LYS A 101 -8.39 -7.53 -5.97
CA LYS A 101 -8.26 -7.46 -7.44
C LYS A 101 -6.81 -7.25 -7.87
N LEU A 102 -6.05 -6.43 -7.15
CA LEU A 102 -4.65 -6.15 -7.46
C LEU A 102 -3.78 -7.39 -7.20
N GLU A 103 -3.96 -8.06 -6.06
CA GLU A 103 -3.30 -9.33 -5.74
C GLU A 103 -3.61 -10.42 -6.78
N ASN A 104 -4.88 -10.58 -7.17
CA ASN A 104 -5.27 -11.52 -8.22
C ASN A 104 -4.60 -11.19 -9.56
N ALA A 105 -4.59 -9.92 -9.97
CA ALA A 105 -3.94 -9.50 -11.21
C ALA A 105 -2.41 -9.69 -11.17
N GLU A 106 -1.77 -9.51 -10.00
CA GLU A 106 -0.35 -9.81 -9.81
C GLU A 106 -0.06 -11.30 -9.90
N VAL A 107 -0.91 -12.15 -9.32
CA VAL A 107 -0.80 -13.61 -9.42
C VAL A 107 -0.98 -14.07 -10.86
N GLU A 108 -1.99 -13.56 -11.57
CA GLU A 108 -2.22 -13.86 -12.99
C GLU A 108 -1.03 -13.43 -13.86
N LYS A 109 -0.46 -12.25 -13.62
CA LYS A 109 0.75 -11.80 -14.33
C LYS A 109 1.94 -12.72 -14.05
N LYS A 110 2.17 -13.08 -12.78
CA LYS A 110 3.25 -14.00 -12.41
C LYS A 110 3.06 -15.36 -13.08
N LEU A 111 1.85 -15.90 -13.07
CA LEU A 111 1.50 -17.15 -13.74
C LEU A 111 1.76 -17.07 -15.25
N ALA A 112 1.24 -16.03 -15.92
CA ALA A 112 1.45 -15.83 -17.35
C ALA A 112 2.95 -15.72 -17.72
N VAL A 113 3.74 -15.01 -16.91
CA VAL A 113 5.19 -14.93 -17.10
C VAL A 113 5.84 -16.30 -16.90
N THR A 114 5.50 -17.02 -15.82
CA THR A 114 6.08 -18.35 -15.57
C THR A 114 5.73 -19.37 -16.65
N GLU A 115 4.50 -19.35 -17.16
CA GLU A 115 4.08 -20.23 -18.25
C GLU A 115 4.81 -19.91 -19.55
N ALA A 116 4.97 -18.61 -19.86
CA ALA A 116 5.73 -18.17 -21.02
C ALA A 116 7.21 -18.56 -20.90
N THR A 117 7.84 -18.34 -19.75
CA THR A 117 9.25 -18.71 -19.53
C THR A 117 9.44 -20.22 -19.57
N GLN A 118 8.52 -21.01 -18.99
CA GLN A 118 8.60 -22.47 -19.03
C GLN A 118 8.48 -23.03 -20.46
N LYS A 119 7.63 -22.45 -21.30
CA LYS A 119 7.54 -22.85 -22.72
C LYS A 119 8.85 -22.57 -23.45
N VAL A 120 9.40 -21.37 -23.27
CA VAL A 120 10.68 -20.96 -23.88
C VAL A 120 11.85 -21.81 -23.35
N GLU A 121 11.87 -22.13 -22.05
CA GLU A 121 12.90 -22.99 -21.45
C GLU A 121 12.86 -24.40 -22.03
N LYS A 122 11.68 -24.99 -22.19
CA LYS A 122 11.53 -26.32 -22.82
C LYS A 122 12.01 -26.30 -24.28
N GLU A 123 11.57 -25.32 -25.06
CA GLU A 123 12.02 -25.16 -26.45
C GLU A 123 13.54 -24.98 -26.53
N ARG A 124 14.13 -24.18 -25.63
CA ARG A 124 15.59 -24.00 -25.54
C ARG A 124 16.28 -25.32 -25.22
N ASP A 125 15.79 -26.07 -24.24
CA ASP A 125 16.42 -27.32 -23.81
C ASP A 125 16.31 -28.40 -24.88
N ASP A 126 15.18 -28.48 -25.57
CA ASP A 126 14.97 -29.38 -26.71
C ASP A 126 15.92 -29.01 -27.87
N LEU A 127 16.02 -27.73 -28.23
CA LEU A 127 16.95 -27.27 -29.25
C LEU A 127 18.41 -27.53 -28.86
N ALA A 128 18.77 -27.28 -27.60
CA ALA A 128 20.12 -27.54 -27.10
C ALA A 128 20.47 -29.04 -27.17
N ASN A 129 19.51 -29.92 -26.88
CA ASN A 129 19.68 -31.37 -27.02
C ASN A 129 19.81 -31.79 -28.49
N ILE A 130 18.97 -31.24 -29.37
CA ILE A 130 19.05 -31.51 -30.82
C ILE A 130 20.41 -31.08 -31.38
N VAL A 131 20.90 -29.90 -31.02
CA VAL A 131 22.22 -29.42 -31.44
C VAL A 131 23.33 -30.36 -30.99
N LYS A 132 23.33 -30.77 -29.71
CA LYS A 132 24.31 -31.74 -29.18
C LYS A 132 24.26 -33.09 -29.90
N ILE A 133 23.06 -33.59 -30.21
CA ILE A 133 22.89 -34.84 -30.96
C ILE A 133 23.46 -34.68 -32.37
N LYS A 134 23.15 -33.56 -33.06
CA LYS A 134 23.67 -33.30 -34.41
C LYS A 134 25.19 -33.13 -34.44
N ASP A 135 25.77 -32.48 -33.43
CA ASP A 135 27.23 -32.34 -33.31
C ASP A 135 27.90 -33.69 -33.08
N THR A 136 27.34 -34.55 -32.22
CA THR A 136 27.88 -35.89 -31.98
C THR A 136 27.71 -36.81 -33.19
N GLU A 137 26.58 -36.77 -33.88
CA GLU A 137 26.37 -37.46 -35.17
C GLU A 137 27.40 -37.01 -36.22
N LYS A 138 27.63 -35.70 -36.34
CA LYS A 138 28.63 -35.15 -37.28
C LYS A 138 30.04 -35.63 -36.94
N GLN A 139 30.44 -35.59 -35.67
CA GLN A 139 31.74 -36.09 -35.23
C GLN A 139 31.90 -37.60 -35.50
N LEU A 140 30.85 -38.39 -35.30
CA LEU A 140 30.87 -39.83 -35.60
C LEU A 140 30.98 -40.09 -37.11
N LEU A 141 30.28 -39.32 -37.93
CA LEU A 141 30.38 -39.41 -39.39
C LEU A 141 31.78 -39.01 -39.87
N GLU A 142 32.33 -37.90 -39.37
CA GLU A 142 33.69 -37.46 -39.68
C GLU A 142 34.72 -38.53 -39.32
N LYS A 143 34.61 -39.12 -38.12
CA LYS A 143 35.48 -40.23 -37.68
C LYS A 143 35.32 -41.44 -38.59
N SER A 144 34.09 -41.90 -38.84
CA SER A 144 33.82 -43.05 -39.71
C SER A 144 34.38 -42.87 -41.12
N ILE A 145 34.22 -41.67 -41.70
CA ILE A 145 34.77 -41.33 -43.01
C ILE A 145 36.31 -41.34 -42.95
N SER A 146 36.91 -40.72 -41.93
CA SER A 146 38.36 -40.71 -41.78
C SER A 146 38.97 -42.10 -41.59
N GLU A 147 38.30 -42.97 -40.82
CA GLU A 147 38.71 -44.36 -40.58
C GLU A 147 38.62 -45.18 -41.87
N LYS A 148 37.54 -45.02 -42.66
CA LYS A 148 37.40 -45.65 -43.98
C LYS A 148 38.52 -45.22 -44.93
N TYR A 149 38.79 -43.92 -45.04
CA TYR A 149 39.88 -43.42 -45.87
C TYR A 149 41.25 -43.92 -45.39
N GLN A 150 41.49 -43.98 -44.07
CA GLN A 150 42.73 -44.55 -43.53
C GLN A 150 42.86 -46.05 -43.83
N ALA A 151 41.78 -46.81 -43.78
CA ALA A 151 41.77 -48.22 -44.13
C ALA A 151 42.09 -48.41 -45.63
N GLU A 152 41.43 -47.66 -46.52
CA GLU A 152 41.70 -47.69 -47.96
C GLU A 152 43.15 -47.31 -48.30
N LEU A 153 43.71 -46.31 -47.61
CA LEU A 153 45.12 -45.94 -47.78
C LEU A 153 46.05 -47.06 -47.33
N LYS A 154 45.80 -47.67 -46.16
CA LYS A 154 46.59 -48.82 -45.69
C LYS A 154 46.50 -50.01 -46.63
N GLU A 155 45.34 -50.31 -47.20
CA GLU A 155 45.17 -51.36 -48.20
C GLU A 155 45.96 -51.04 -49.48
N LYS A 156 45.88 -49.80 -49.97
CA LYS A 156 46.68 -49.35 -51.13
C LYS A 156 48.17 -49.45 -50.84
N ASP A 157 48.63 -49.01 -49.68
CA ASP A 157 50.04 -49.10 -49.26
C ASP A 157 50.50 -50.55 -49.15
N ALA A 158 49.66 -51.46 -48.64
CA ALA A 158 49.96 -52.89 -48.60
C ALA A 158 50.07 -53.50 -50.00
N ILE A 159 49.17 -53.14 -50.91
CA ILE A 159 49.23 -53.56 -52.32
C ILE A 159 50.50 -53.04 -53.00
N ILE A 160 50.87 -51.78 -52.76
CA ILE A 160 52.10 -51.19 -53.31
C ILE A 160 53.32 -51.96 -52.79
N LYS A 161 53.40 -52.24 -51.48
CA LYS A 161 54.49 -53.04 -50.90
C LYS A 161 54.61 -54.42 -51.53
N HIS A 162 53.51 -55.15 -51.66
CA HIS A 162 53.52 -56.47 -52.32
C HIS A 162 53.98 -56.38 -53.78
N LYS A 163 53.52 -55.37 -54.53
CA LYS A 163 53.99 -55.14 -55.91
C LYS A 163 55.47 -54.78 -55.97
N ASP A 164 55.96 -53.96 -55.04
CA ASP A 164 57.38 -53.61 -54.97
C ASP A 164 58.25 -54.83 -54.63
N GLU A 165 57.80 -55.70 -53.74
CA GLU A 165 58.43 -56.99 -53.43
C GLU A 165 58.46 -57.92 -54.66
N GLU A 166 57.35 -58.05 -55.38
CA GLU A 166 57.30 -58.81 -56.64
C GLU A 166 58.24 -58.23 -57.71
N ILE A 167 58.26 -56.89 -57.86
CA ILE A 167 59.17 -56.20 -58.77
C ILE A 167 60.62 -56.46 -58.36
N ALA A 168 60.94 -56.44 -57.07
CA ALA A 168 62.28 -56.72 -56.55
C ALA A 168 62.70 -58.17 -56.84
N LEU A 169 61.84 -59.16 -56.58
CA LEU A 169 62.07 -60.57 -56.89
C LEU A 169 62.29 -60.79 -58.39
N ARG A 170 61.46 -60.18 -59.25
CA ARG A 170 61.62 -60.28 -60.71
C ARG A 170 62.90 -59.61 -61.20
N LYS A 171 63.29 -58.47 -60.61
CA LYS A 171 64.58 -57.82 -60.89
C LYS A 171 65.75 -58.71 -60.50
N ASP A 172 65.71 -59.33 -59.31
CA ASP A 172 66.75 -60.26 -58.84
C ASP A 172 66.82 -61.53 -59.70
N MET A 173 65.67 -62.13 -60.04
CA MET A 173 65.61 -63.25 -60.99
C MET A 173 66.18 -62.89 -62.36
N LYS A 174 65.84 -61.70 -62.89
CA LYS A 174 66.37 -61.21 -64.16
C LYS A 174 67.89 -61.00 -64.10
N LEU A 175 68.41 -60.45 -62.99
CA LEU A 175 69.84 -60.31 -62.75
C LEU A 175 70.54 -61.67 -62.72
N LYS A 176 70.03 -62.64 -61.95
CA LYS A 176 70.59 -64.00 -61.86
C LYS A 176 70.57 -64.76 -63.19
N LEU A 177 69.46 -64.67 -63.93
CA LEU A 177 69.36 -65.25 -65.27
C LEU A 177 70.31 -64.54 -66.25
N SER A 178 70.41 -63.22 -66.19
CA SER A 178 71.37 -62.45 -67.00
C SER A 178 72.81 -62.86 -66.72
N THR A 179 73.20 -63.03 -65.45
CA THR A 179 74.55 -63.48 -65.09
C THR A 179 74.79 -64.92 -65.50
N LYS A 180 73.78 -65.79 -65.39
CA LYS A 180 73.86 -67.18 -65.84
C LYS A 180 74.03 -67.27 -67.36
N MET A 181 73.23 -66.53 -68.13
CA MET A 181 73.37 -66.46 -69.59
C MET A 181 74.74 -65.94 -70.01
N ILE A 182 75.28 -64.92 -69.32
CA ILE A 182 76.64 -64.42 -69.59
C ILE A 182 77.69 -65.51 -69.30
N GLY A 183 77.56 -66.23 -68.19
CA GLY A 183 78.42 -67.37 -67.84
C GLY A 183 78.35 -68.49 -68.88
N GLU A 184 77.15 -68.90 -69.29
CA GLU A 184 76.93 -69.92 -70.32
C GLU A 184 77.51 -69.49 -71.68
N THR A 185 77.39 -68.21 -72.06
CA THR A 185 78.04 -67.69 -73.28
C THR A 185 79.57 -67.65 -73.18
N LEU A 186 80.13 -67.43 -71.98
CA LEU A 186 81.57 -67.48 -71.73
C LEU A 186 82.10 -68.92 -71.77
N GLU A 187 81.36 -69.87 -71.22
CA GLU A 187 81.70 -71.30 -71.28
C GLU A 187 81.64 -71.82 -72.72
N GLN A 188 80.59 -71.48 -73.49
CA GLN A 188 80.51 -71.81 -74.91
C GLN A 188 81.65 -71.19 -75.71
N HIS A 189 82.05 -69.95 -75.40
CA HIS A 189 83.18 -69.29 -76.05
C HIS A 189 84.51 -70.02 -75.74
N CYS A 190 84.72 -70.42 -74.49
CA CYS A 190 85.89 -71.22 -74.09
C CYS A 190 85.89 -72.62 -74.74
N GLU A 191 84.74 -73.26 -74.93
CA GLU A 191 84.61 -74.56 -75.63
C GLU A 191 84.81 -74.46 -77.16
N THR A 192 84.63 -73.27 -77.76
CA THR A 192 84.84 -73.08 -79.22
C THR A 192 86.23 -72.57 -79.58
N GLU A 193 86.97 -71.98 -78.64
CA GLU A 193 88.34 -71.49 -78.85
C GLU A 193 89.46 -72.51 -78.54
N PHE A 194 89.14 -73.65 -77.91
CA PHE A 194 90.05 -74.78 -77.65
C PHE A 194 89.66 -76.03 -78.46
#